data_AF-A0A173MLG5-F1
#
_entry.id   AF-A0A173MLG5-F1
#
_cell.length_a   1.000
_cell.length_b   1.000
_cell.length_c   1.000
_cell.angle_alpha   90.00
_cell.angle_beta   90.00
_cell.angle_gamma   90.00
#
_symmetry.space_group_name_H-M   'P 1'
#
loop_
_entity.id
_entity.type
_entity.pdbx_description
1 polymer ?
#
loop_
_entity_poly.entity_id
_entity_poly.type
_entity_poly.pdbx_seq_one_letter_code
_entity_poly.pdbx_strand_id
1 'polypeptide(L)'
;MTQRFIVAVLLAFSGIFQSSAQTGNTSDDYYTLVSDMMVSYGNQQYDNALNTFKKVLVFKEQCNATDYYYGAACAAITHKQALAFTYLRESVKKGWLDTLRIQENSEFDTVRMAKEWKPLIQDIRARYQKLLEVFKGVKGKKTDDLVPYTNNGNWGWMDKNTGRAVSPAFFDETGFAEQGALVFKYKDMDYHYLNNRITVLNLEAGMELKDMERLEDAVPATDGGEQTVEISHPGNVPAELVKRYVAVKTAKGWNVLDKSSQKVIGKHDYQSIKRIAGNVYFLVTTASREFYMDANGKEYIVAAP
;
A
#
# COMPACT_ATOMS: atom_id res chain seq x y z
N MET A 1 -43.56 -31.31 48.48
CA MET A 1 -42.26 -31.25 49.19
C MET A 1 -41.17 -31.31 48.14
N THR A 2 -40.64 -30.17 47.72
CA THR A 2 -39.51 -30.11 46.78
C THR A 2 -38.54 -29.05 47.27
N GLN A 3 -37.35 -29.54 47.59
CA GLN A 3 -36.36 -28.94 48.47
C GLN A 3 -35.54 -27.89 47.71
N ARG A 4 -35.49 -26.67 48.25
CA ARG A 4 -34.69 -25.55 47.74
C ARG A 4 -33.24 -25.77 48.16
N PHE A 5 -32.30 -25.77 47.21
CA PHE A 5 -30.88 -25.64 47.50
C PHE A 5 -30.46 -24.17 47.30
N ILE A 6 -30.20 -23.50 48.43
CA ILE A 6 -29.52 -22.21 48.50
C ILE A 6 -28.04 -22.55 48.66
N VAL A 7 -27.22 -22.19 47.68
CA VAL A 7 -25.75 -22.21 47.81
C VAL A 7 -25.28 -20.78 47.89
N ALA A 8 -24.99 -20.33 49.11
CA ALA A 8 -24.30 -19.10 49.40
C ALA A 8 -22.79 -19.39 49.40
N VAL A 9 -22.05 -18.80 48.45
CA VAL A 9 -20.58 -18.79 48.48
C VAL A 9 -20.13 -17.36 48.72
N LEU A 10 -19.72 -17.12 49.95
CA LEU A 10 -18.96 -15.96 50.42
C LEU A 10 -17.50 -16.15 49.97
N LEU A 11 -17.03 -15.32 49.05
CA LEU A 11 -15.61 -15.11 48.80
C LEU A 11 -15.30 -13.61 48.96
N ALA A 12 -14.91 -13.27 50.18
CA ALA A 12 -14.26 -12.01 50.51
C ALA A 12 -12.76 -12.18 50.27
N PHE A 13 -12.22 -11.51 49.25
CA PHE A 13 -10.79 -11.22 49.15
C PHE A 13 -10.60 -9.90 48.40
N SER A 14 -10.88 -8.80 49.10
CA SER A 14 -10.64 -7.43 48.67
C SER A 14 -9.16 -7.07 48.88
N GLY A 15 -8.29 -7.59 48.02
CA GLY A 15 -6.92 -7.11 47.86
C GLY A 15 -6.89 -6.01 46.81
N ILE A 16 -7.18 -4.78 47.22
CA ILE A 16 -7.14 -3.60 46.34
C ILE A 16 -5.67 -3.23 46.10
N PHE A 17 -5.06 -3.73 45.03
CA PHE A 17 -3.88 -3.11 44.45
C PHE A 17 -4.34 -1.91 43.62
N GLN A 18 -4.37 -0.73 44.24
CA GLN A 18 -4.46 0.53 43.51
C GLN A 18 -3.10 0.81 42.86
N SER A 19 -2.90 0.27 41.66
CA SER A 19 -1.88 0.78 40.75
C SER A 19 -2.32 2.19 40.34
N SER A 20 -1.72 3.21 40.94
CA SER A 20 -1.82 4.58 40.44
C SER A 20 -1.06 4.67 39.12
N ALA A 21 -1.74 4.36 38.02
CA ALA A 21 -1.25 4.65 36.70
C ALA A 21 -1.02 6.17 36.62
N GLN A 22 0.23 6.58 36.48
CA GLN A 22 0.56 7.96 36.13
C GLN A 22 -0.07 8.25 34.78
N THR A 23 -1.16 9.03 34.77
CA THR A 23 -1.75 9.59 33.56
C THR A 23 -0.86 10.72 33.07
N GLY A 24 0.31 10.35 32.53
CA GLY A 24 1.03 11.21 31.62
C GLY A 24 0.12 11.42 30.41
N ASN A 25 -0.47 12.61 30.28
CA ASN A 25 -1.18 13.04 29.07
C ASN A 25 -0.16 13.18 27.93
N THR A 26 0.35 12.08 27.41
CA THR A 26 0.86 12.08 26.05
C THR A 26 -0.36 12.27 25.16
N SER A 27 -0.38 13.37 24.40
CA SER A 27 -1.38 13.51 23.34
C SER A 27 -1.21 12.31 22.41
N ASP A 28 -2.18 11.40 22.40
CA ASP A 28 -2.15 10.23 21.52
C ASP A 28 -1.97 10.71 20.07
N ASP A 29 -0.99 10.15 19.35
CA ASP A 29 -0.82 10.43 17.93
C ASP A 29 -1.82 9.62 17.09
N TYR A 30 -1.89 9.95 15.79
CA TYR A 30 -2.80 9.30 14.86
C TYR A 30 -2.65 7.77 14.83
N TYR A 31 -1.41 7.27 14.75
CA TYR A 31 -1.15 5.84 14.60
C TYR A 31 -1.50 5.06 15.87
N THR A 32 -1.23 5.64 17.04
CA THR A 32 -1.63 5.09 18.34
C THR A 32 -3.14 4.96 18.42
N LEU A 33 -3.88 6.01 18.05
CA LEU A 33 -5.34 5.98 18.07
C LEU A 33 -5.94 4.98 17.06
N VAL A 34 -5.37 4.87 15.86
CA VAL A 34 -5.80 3.85 14.87
C VAL A 34 -5.52 2.44 15.41
N SER A 35 -4.34 2.19 15.97
CA SER A 35 -3.99 0.91 16.60
C SER A 35 -4.98 0.56 17.73
N ASP A 36 -5.26 1.50 18.64
CA ASP A 36 -6.20 1.30 19.74
C ASP A 36 -7.63 1.04 19.26
N MET A 37 -8.06 1.73 18.19
CA MET A 37 -9.34 1.49 17.53
C MET A 37 -9.40 0.05 17.00
N MET A 38 -8.35 -0.39 16.30
CA MET A 38 -8.27 -1.73 15.70
C MET A 38 -8.23 -2.83 16.76
N VAL A 39 -7.48 -2.64 17.86
CA VAL A 39 -7.48 -3.54 19.01
C VAL A 39 -8.86 -3.63 19.64
N SER A 40 -9.53 -2.50 19.85
CA SER A 40 -10.89 -2.47 20.40
C SER A 40 -11.89 -3.17 19.48
N TYR A 41 -11.78 -2.96 18.16
CA TYR A 41 -12.61 -3.59 17.15
C TYR A 41 -12.41 -5.11 17.12
N GLY A 42 -11.16 -5.59 17.10
CA GLY A 42 -10.83 -7.02 17.16
C GLY A 42 -11.31 -7.72 18.44
N ASN A 43 -11.36 -6.97 19.55
CA ASN A 43 -11.93 -7.43 20.83
C ASN A 43 -13.46 -7.28 20.93
N GLN A 44 -14.13 -6.95 19.82
CA GLN A 44 -15.59 -6.75 19.75
C GLN A 44 -16.12 -5.63 20.67
N GLN A 45 -15.27 -4.70 21.09
CA GLN A 45 -15.64 -3.54 21.90
C GLN A 45 -16.05 -2.38 20.98
N TYR A 46 -17.09 -2.58 20.16
CA TYR A 46 -17.42 -1.69 19.05
C TYR A 46 -17.75 -0.25 19.46
N ASP A 47 -18.34 -0.02 20.65
CA ASP A 47 -18.55 1.33 21.17
C ASP A 47 -17.23 2.01 21.55
N ASN A 48 -16.28 1.27 22.13
CA ASN A 48 -14.94 1.78 22.43
C ASN A 48 -14.19 2.11 21.14
N ALA A 49 -14.18 1.17 20.19
CA ALA A 49 -13.57 1.36 18.87
C ALA A 49 -14.14 2.59 18.16
N LEU A 50 -15.48 2.75 18.15
CA LEU A 50 -16.13 3.92 17.56
C LEU A 50 -15.77 5.23 18.27
N ASN A 51 -15.65 5.22 19.61
CA ASN A 51 -15.25 6.40 20.36
C ASN A 51 -13.78 6.76 20.13
N THR A 52 -12.90 5.76 20.01
CA THR A 52 -11.50 5.97 19.59
C THR A 52 -11.44 6.51 18.17
N PHE A 53 -12.23 5.98 17.24
CA PHE A 53 -12.29 6.49 15.87
C PHE A 53 -12.70 7.97 15.82
N LYS A 54 -13.61 8.43 16.68
CA LYS A 54 -13.93 9.87 16.77
C LYS A 54 -12.72 10.73 17.15
N LYS A 55 -11.79 10.20 17.94
CA LYS A 55 -10.52 10.87 18.25
C LYS A 55 -9.60 10.84 17.02
N VAL A 56 -9.54 9.72 16.28
CA VAL A 56 -8.81 9.61 15.01
C VAL A 56 -9.26 10.69 14.02
N LEU A 57 -10.55 11.01 13.96
CA LEU A 57 -11.09 12.05 13.06
C LEU A 57 -10.57 13.47 13.31
N VAL A 58 -9.90 13.74 14.44
CA VAL A 58 -9.15 15.00 14.64
C VAL A 58 -8.02 15.13 13.60
N PHE A 59 -7.48 14.01 13.12
CA PHE A 59 -6.46 13.89 12.09
C PHE A 59 -7.05 13.61 10.70
N LYS A 60 -8.20 14.22 10.37
CA LYS A 60 -8.99 13.94 9.14
C LYS A 60 -8.20 13.85 7.82
N GLU A 61 -7.09 14.58 7.69
CA GLU A 61 -6.27 14.58 6.47
C GLU A 61 -5.40 13.31 6.37
N GLN A 62 -5.04 12.70 7.51
CA GLN A 62 -4.28 11.46 7.59
C GLN A 62 -5.17 10.21 7.45
N CYS A 63 -6.46 10.31 7.82
CA CYS A 63 -7.42 9.20 7.67
C CYS A 63 -7.50 8.72 6.21
N ASN A 64 -7.30 7.42 6.03
CA ASN A 64 -7.41 6.71 4.77
C ASN A 64 -8.80 6.05 4.62
N ALA A 65 -9.02 5.35 3.50
CA ALA A 65 -10.32 4.75 3.22
C ALA A 65 -10.67 3.60 4.19
N THR A 66 -9.66 2.85 4.63
CA THR A 66 -9.75 1.70 5.53
C THR A 66 -10.14 2.14 6.95
N ASP A 67 -9.62 3.26 7.46
CA ASP A 67 -10.02 3.79 8.78
C ASP A 67 -11.50 4.15 8.80
N TYR A 68 -11.99 4.84 7.75
CA TYR A 68 -13.41 5.16 7.60
C TYR A 68 -14.27 3.91 7.43
N TYR A 69 -13.77 2.86 6.78
CA TYR A 69 -14.47 1.58 6.67
C TYR A 69 -14.70 0.95 8.05
N TYR A 70 -13.65 0.84 8.87
CA TYR A 70 -13.76 0.28 10.22
C TYR A 70 -14.61 1.15 11.15
N GLY A 71 -14.48 2.47 11.06
CA GLY A 71 -15.36 3.41 11.74
C GLY A 71 -16.83 3.22 11.37
N ALA A 72 -17.11 2.99 10.09
CA ALA A 72 -18.46 2.72 9.61
C ALA A 72 -19.02 1.40 10.12
N ALA A 73 -18.21 0.33 10.12
CA ALA A 73 -18.58 -0.96 10.67
C ALA A 73 -18.96 -0.84 12.15
N CYS A 74 -18.13 -0.18 12.96
CA CYS A 74 -18.45 0.07 14.38
C CYS A 74 -19.75 0.86 14.55
N ALA A 75 -19.99 1.87 13.70
CA ALA A 75 -21.23 2.64 13.72
C ALA A 75 -22.46 1.80 13.32
N ALA A 76 -22.33 0.89 12.34
CA ALA A 76 -23.41 0.02 11.90
C ALA A 76 -23.81 -1.01 12.97
N ILE A 77 -22.82 -1.65 13.59
CA ILE A 77 -23.01 -2.63 14.67
C ILE A 77 -23.63 -1.98 15.91
N THR A 78 -23.20 -0.76 16.25
CA THR A 78 -23.76 0.01 17.38
C THR A 78 -25.05 0.76 17.03
N HIS A 79 -25.73 0.35 15.94
CA HIS A 79 -27.03 0.86 15.49
C HIS A 79 -27.08 2.36 15.18
N LYS A 80 -25.95 2.99 14.88
CA LYS A 80 -25.82 4.40 14.48
C LYS A 80 -25.83 4.54 12.96
N GLN A 81 -26.93 4.10 12.32
CA GLN A 81 -27.06 3.98 10.86
C GLN A 81 -26.66 5.24 10.07
N ALA A 82 -27.12 6.43 10.49
CA ALA A 82 -26.77 7.67 9.79
C ALA A 82 -25.26 7.94 9.81
N LEU A 83 -24.61 7.67 10.95
CA LEU A 83 -23.16 7.83 11.10
C LEU A 83 -22.39 6.80 10.26
N ALA A 84 -22.87 5.55 10.22
CA ALA A 84 -22.29 4.52 9.35
C ALA A 84 -22.28 4.94 7.88
N PHE A 85 -23.37 5.51 7.37
CA PHE A 85 -23.42 6.01 5.99
C PHE A 85 -22.50 7.21 5.75
N THR A 86 -22.36 8.11 6.73
CA THR A 86 -21.39 9.22 6.64
C THR A 86 -19.97 8.67 6.46
N TYR A 87 -19.57 7.71 7.29
CA TYR A 87 -18.24 7.12 7.22
C TYR A 87 -18.02 6.26 5.97
N LEU A 88 -19.01 5.47 5.53
CA LEU A 88 -18.93 4.74 4.26
C LEU A 88 -18.72 5.69 3.07
N ARG A 89 -19.41 6.83 3.03
CA ARG A 89 -19.23 7.80 1.94
C ARG A 89 -17.84 8.42 1.94
N GLU A 90 -17.29 8.75 3.11
CA GLU A 90 -15.90 9.24 3.20
C GLU A 90 -14.88 8.15 2.82
N SER A 91 -15.11 6.89 3.21
CA SER A 91 -14.31 5.74 2.77
C SER A 91 -14.28 5.62 1.24
N VAL A 92 -15.45 5.66 0.59
CA VAL A 92 -15.58 5.60 -0.88
C VAL A 92 -14.96 6.81 -1.57
N LYS A 93 -15.08 8.00 -0.99
CA LYS A 93 -14.43 9.22 -1.48
C LYS A 93 -12.90 9.14 -1.40
N LYS A 94 -12.38 8.49 -0.35
CA LYS A 94 -10.94 8.24 -0.12
C LYS A 94 -10.38 7.09 -0.94
N GLY A 95 -11.20 6.31 -1.64
CA GLY A 95 -10.72 5.32 -2.61
C GLY A 95 -11.18 3.89 -2.36
N TRP A 96 -12.01 3.62 -1.36
CA TRP A 96 -12.53 2.26 -1.15
C TRP A 96 -13.40 1.79 -2.33
N LEU A 97 -13.01 0.66 -2.93
CA LEU A 97 -13.70 0.09 -4.10
C LEU A 97 -14.21 -1.34 -3.91
N ASP A 98 -13.92 -1.99 -2.78
CA ASP A 98 -14.31 -3.38 -2.54
C ASP A 98 -15.78 -3.49 -2.16
N THR A 99 -16.63 -3.65 -3.17
CA THR A 99 -18.06 -3.89 -2.98
C THR A 99 -18.34 -5.24 -2.33
N LEU A 100 -17.53 -6.27 -2.62
CA LEU A 100 -17.80 -7.62 -2.15
C LEU A 100 -17.67 -7.65 -0.62
N ARG A 101 -16.57 -7.10 -0.11
CA ARG A 101 -16.32 -6.98 1.33
C ARG A 101 -17.44 -6.23 2.05
N ILE A 102 -17.90 -5.09 1.53
CA ILE A 102 -19.03 -4.34 2.13
C ILE A 102 -20.34 -5.14 2.06
N GLN A 103 -20.60 -5.84 0.96
CA GLN A 103 -21.86 -6.57 0.75
C GLN A 103 -21.96 -7.85 1.59
N GLU A 104 -20.86 -8.57 1.79
CA GLU A 104 -20.82 -9.85 2.50
C GLU A 104 -20.52 -9.72 3.99
N ASN A 105 -19.95 -8.58 4.43
CA ASN A 105 -19.69 -8.35 5.84
C ASN A 105 -21.00 -8.18 6.63
N SER A 106 -21.22 -9.06 7.61
CA SER A 106 -22.40 -9.09 8.48
C SER A 106 -22.54 -7.85 9.36
N GLU A 107 -21.46 -7.12 9.60
CA GLU A 107 -21.46 -5.86 10.36
C GLU A 107 -22.34 -4.78 9.72
N PHE A 108 -22.58 -4.88 8.42
CA PHE A 108 -23.43 -3.96 7.67
C PHE A 108 -24.86 -4.47 7.45
N ASP A 109 -25.26 -5.59 8.08
CA ASP A 109 -26.61 -6.14 7.92
C ASP A 109 -27.72 -5.13 8.27
N THR A 110 -27.50 -4.34 9.33
CA THR A 110 -28.43 -3.31 9.80
C THR A 110 -28.59 -2.14 8.82
N VAL A 111 -27.54 -1.81 8.07
CA VAL A 111 -27.55 -0.70 7.10
C VAL A 111 -27.93 -1.15 5.69
N ARG A 112 -27.83 -2.45 5.38
CA ARG A 112 -28.13 -3.00 4.04
C ARG A 112 -29.59 -2.81 3.63
N MET A 113 -30.49 -2.75 4.61
CA MET A 113 -31.93 -2.54 4.38
C MET A 113 -32.31 -1.07 4.21
N ALA A 114 -31.38 -0.14 4.44
CA ALA A 114 -31.64 1.29 4.31
C ALA A 114 -31.72 1.72 2.83
N LYS A 115 -32.55 2.73 2.54
CA LYS A 115 -32.72 3.27 1.18
C LYS A 115 -31.42 3.85 0.60
N GLU A 116 -30.50 4.29 1.46
CA GLU A 116 -29.19 4.85 1.11
C GLU A 116 -28.19 3.79 0.63
N TRP A 117 -28.42 2.51 0.95
CA TRP A 117 -27.50 1.42 0.62
C TRP A 117 -27.31 1.24 -0.89
N LYS A 118 -28.41 1.17 -1.64
CA LYS A 118 -28.36 0.94 -3.09
C LYS A 118 -27.59 2.06 -3.83
N PRO A 119 -27.86 3.36 -3.58
CA PRO A 119 -27.04 4.44 -4.14
C PRO A 119 -25.55 4.36 -3.77
N LEU A 120 -25.21 4.01 -2.52
CA LEU A 120 -23.82 3.85 -2.09
C LEU A 120 -23.12 2.75 -2.91
N ILE A 121 -23.71 1.56 -3.00
CA ILE A 121 -23.14 0.44 -3.78
C ILE A 121 -23.01 0.80 -5.27
N GLN A 122 -23.97 1.55 -5.83
CA GLN A 122 -23.88 2.04 -7.21
C GLN A 122 -22.71 3.01 -7.40
N ASP A 123 -22.43 3.91 -6.45
CA ASP A 123 -21.28 4.81 -6.52
C ASP A 123 -19.95 4.04 -6.50
N ILE A 124 -19.81 3.06 -5.60
CA ILE A 124 -18.61 2.20 -5.53
C ILE A 124 -18.39 1.47 -6.86
N ARG A 125 -19.45 0.85 -7.41
CA ARG A 125 -19.37 0.15 -8.70
C ARG A 125 -19.00 1.09 -9.84
N ALA A 126 -19.58 2.30 -9.89
CA ALA A 126 -19.27 3.28 -10.92
C ALA A 126 -17.80 3.72 -10.86
N ARG A 127 -17.26 3.93 -9.66
CA ARG A 127 -15.83 4.26 -9.44
C ARG A 127 -14.92 3.10 -9.82
N TYR A 128 -15.28 1.87 -9.48
CA TYR A 128 -14.56 0.67 -9.88
C TYR A 128 -14.50 0.53 -11.41
N GLN A 129 -15.62 0.73 -12.11
CA GLN A 129 -15.64 0.70 -13.57
C GLN A 129 -14.76 1.79 -14.19
N LYS A 130 -14.79 3.02 -13.65
CA LYS A 130 -13.88 4.08 -14.09
C LYS A 130 -12.41 3.70 -13.90
N LEU A 131 -12.08 3.02 -12.80
CA LEU A 131 -10.73 2.52 -12.57
C LEU A 131 -10.36 1.41 -13.57
N LEU A 132 -11.27 0.48 -13.90
CA LEU A 132 -11.01 -0.52 -14.93
C LEU A 132 -10.73 0.09 -16.31
N GLU A 133 -11.40 1.19 -16.66
CA GLU A 133 -11.16 1.90 -17.92
C GLU A 133 -9.73 2.46 -18.03
N VAL A 134 -9.08 2.77 -16.90
CA VAL A 134 -7.65 3.17 -16.85
C VAL A 134 -6.75 2.04 -17.39
N PHE A 135 -7.16 0.79 -17.21
CA PHE A 135 -6.41 -0.41 -17.60
C PHE A 135 -6.81 -0.98 -18.97
N LYS A 136 -7.68 -0.31 -19.74
CA LYS A 136 -8.12 -0.84 -21.04
C LYS A 136 -6.98 -1.09 -22.03
N GLY A 137 -5.92 -0.26 -21.98
CA GLY A 137 -4.74 -0.41 -22.85
C GLY A 137 -3.78 -1.51 -22.40
N VAL A 138 -3.89 -1.96 -21.14
CA VAL A 138 -3.16 -3.11 -20.60
C VAL A 138 -3.78 -4.44 -21.07
N LYS A 139 -5.10 -4.47 -21.29
CA LYS A 139 -5.83 -5.70 -21.64
C LYS A 139 -5.24 -6.38 -22.88
N GLY A 140 -4.89 -7.66 -22.73
CA GLY A 140 -4.33 -8.48 -23.81
C GLY A 140 -2.82 -8.32 -24.01
N LYS A 141 -2.14 -7.48 -23.23
CA LYS A 141 -0.68 -7.41 -23.19
C LYS A 141 -0.12 -8.43 -22.21
N LYS A 142 1.05 -8.99 -22.54
CA LYS A 142 1.82 -9.79 -21.57
C LYS A 142 2.43 -8.84 -20.55
N THR A 143 2.42 -9.20 -19.28
CA THR A 143 3.03 -8.40 -18.23
C THR A 143 4.50 -8.11 -18.51
N ASP A 144 5.24 -9.09 -19.06
CA ASP A 144 6.63 -8.91 -19.45
C ASP A 144 6.84 -7.80 -20.49
N ASP A 145 5.81 -7.47 -21.28
CA ASP A 145 5.84 -6.39 -22.27
C ASP A 145 5.51 -5.01 -21.69
N LEU A 146 5.26 -4.94 -20.39
CA LEU A 146 4.95 -3.71 -19.69
C LEU A 146 6.14 -3.27 -18.84
N VAL A 147 6.28 -1.97 -18.70
CA VAL A 147 7.17 -1.34 -17.72
C VAL A 147 6.41 -0.22 -17.01
N PRO A 148 6.63 0.00 -15.70
CA PRO A 148 6.13 1.18 -15.05
C PRO A 148 6.76 2.43 -15.69
N TYR A 149 6.04 3.54 -15.65
CA TYR A 149 6.57 4.85 -16.03
C TYR A 149 5.96 5.91 -15.11
N THR A 150 6.63 7.05 -14.99
CA THR A 150 6.09 8.21 -14.30
C THR A 150 5.73 9.32 -15.27
N ASN A 151 4.82 10.19 -14.85
CA ASN A 151 4.59 11.50 -15.44
C ASN A 151 4.11 12.43 -14.31
N ASN A 152 4.82 13.54 -14.08
CA ASN A 152 4.52 14.51 -13.03
C ASN A 152 4.38 13.86 -11.63
N GLY A 153 5.29 12.93 -11.30
CA GLY A 153 5.32 12.25 -10.00
C GLY A 153 4.28 11.15 -9.80
N ASN A 154 3.32 11.00 -10.72
CA ASN A 154 2.37 9.89 -10.72
C ASN A 154 2.88 8.75 -11.60
N TRP A 155 2.38 7.54 -11.35
CA TRP A 155 2.81 6.31 -11.99
C TRP A 155 1.74 5.71 -12.88
N GLY A 156 2.16 5.00 -13.93
CA GLY A 156 1.33 4.19 -14.82
C GLY A 156 2.16 3.10 -15.52
N TRP A 157 1.61 2.45 -16.55
CA TRP A 157 2.33 1.46 -17.36
C TRP A 157 2.46 1.88 -18.82
N MET A 158 3.58 1.48 -19.40
CA MET A 158 3.97 1.69 -20.78
C MET A 158 4.30 0.35 -21.43
N ASP A 159 3.94 0.21 -22.71
CA ASP A 159 4.39 -0.93 -23.53
C ASP A 159 5.86 -0.74 -23.87
N LYS A 160 6.71 -1.67 -23.44
CA LYS A 160 8.18 -1.58 -23.59
C LYS A 160 8.64 -1.64 -25.05
N ASN A 161 7.88 -2.30 -25.91
CA ASN A 161 8.24 -2.53 -27.30
C ASN A 161 7.96 -1.29 -28.14
N THR A 162 6.87 -0.58 -27.82
CA THR A 162 6.44 0.63 -28.55
C THR A 162 6.82 1.93 -27.88
N GLY A 163 7.16 1.92 -26.58
CA GLY A 163 7.38 3.11 -25.77
C GLY A 163 6.12 3.95 -25.58
N ARG A 164 4.92 3.38 -25.79
CA ARG A 164 3.64 4.10 -25.64
C ARG A 164 2.98 3.76 -24.32
N ALA A 165 2.51 4.78 -23.61
CA ALA A 165 1.70 4.60 -22.41
C ALA A 165 0.46 3.75 -22.72
N VAL A 166 0.21 2.75 -21.88
CA VAL A 166 -0.95 1.84 -21.96
C VAL A 166 -1.95 2.06 -20.83
N SER A 167 -1.52 2.80 -19.80
CA SER A 167 -2.39 3.47 -18.85
C SER A 167 -1.91 4.93 -18.69
N PRO A 168 -2.78 5.85 -18.28
CA PRO A 168 -2.33 7.13 -17.74
C PRO A 168 -1.50 6.94 -16.46
N ALA A 169 -0.72 7.96 -16.12
CA ALA A 169 0.05 8.03 -14.89
C ALA A 169 -0.79 8.70 -13.79
N PHE A 170 -1.53 7.89 -13.02
CA PHE A 170 -2.48 8.35 -11.99
C PHE A 170 -2.30 7.70 -10.62
N PHE A 171 -1.33 6.79 -10.50
CA PHE A 171 -1.11 6.01 -9.29
C PHE A 171 0.01 6.62 -8.46
N ASP A 172 -0.08 6.50 -7.14
CA ASP A 172 0.96 6.99 -6.24
C ASP A 172 2.23 6.15 -6.37
N GLU A 173 2.06 4.85 -6.63
CA GLU A 173 3.12 3.86 -6.82
C GLU A 173 2.62 2.76 -7.77
N THR A 174 3.49 2.17 -8.59
CA THR A 174 3.16 0.98 -9.42
C THR A 174 4.32 0.01 -9.51
N GLY A 175 4.04 -1.25 -9.83
CA GLY A 175 5.03 -2.30 -10.01
C GLY A 175 4.42 -3.60 -10.49
N PHE A 176 5.12 -4.71 -10.20
CA PHE A 176 4.70 -6.06 -10.53
C PHE A 176 4.79 -6.97 -9.31
N ALA A 177 3.81 -7.85 -9.15
CA ALA A 177 3.83 -8.92 -8.17
C ALA A 177 4.60 -10.14 -8.68
N GLU A 178 4.86 -11.10 -7.78
CA GLU A 178 5.57 -12.35 -8.06
C GLU A 178 5.02 -13.17 -9.24
N GLN A 179 3.72 -13.06 -9.52
CA GLN A 179 3.03 -13.79 -10.59
C GLN A 179 2.78 -12.94 -11.85
N GLY A 180 3.46 -11.80 -11.97
CA GLY A 180 3.24 -10.88 -13.09
C GLY A 180 1.90 -10.16 -13.04
N ALA A 181 1.24 -10.08 -11.88
CA ALA A 181 0.11 -9.17 -11.69
C ALA A 181 0.63 -7.73 -11.61
N LEU A 182 -0.12 -6.76 -12.14
CA LEU A 182 0.21 -5.36 -11.92
C LEU A 182 -0.14 -4.97 -10.49
N VAL A 183 0.76 -4.28 -9.80
CA VAL A 183 0.54 -3.77 -8.44
C VAL A 183 0.53 -2.26 -8.49
N PHE A 184 -0.39 -1.64 -7.75
CA PHE A 184 -0.46 -0.18 -7.67
C PHE A 184 -1.08 0.33 -6.38
N LYS A 185 -0.73 1.54 -6.01
CA LYS A 185 -1.31 2.28 -4.89
C LYS A 185 -2.23 3.37 -5.42
N TYR A 186 -3.46 3.43 -4.91
CA TYR A 186 -4.49 4.31 -5.46
C TYR A 186 -5.37 4.95 -4.38
N LYS A 187 -5.07 6.20 -3.98
CA LYS A 187 -5.89 7.08 -3.11
C LYS A 187 -6.20 6.58 -1.70
N ASP A 188 -6.55 5.32 -1.52
CA ASP A 188 -6.81 4.66 -0.24
C ASP A 188 -5.53 4.28 0.49
N MET A 189 -4.37 4.53 -0.13
CA MET A 189 -3.03 4.19 0.38
C MET A 189 -2.76 2.68 0.47
N ASP A 190 -3.69 1.86 0.02
CA ASP A 190 -3.56 0.41 -0.03
C ASP A 190 -3.02 -0.05 -1.39
N TYR A 191 -2.46 -1.26 -1.42
CA TYR A 191 -1.98 -1.89 -2.64
C TYR A 191 -3.08 -2.72 -3.30
N HIS A 192 -3.24 -2.49 -4.60
CA HIS A 192 -4.21 -3.17 -5.46
C HIS A 192 -3.49 -3.99 -6.52
N TYR A 193 -4.11 -5.11 -6.89
CA TYR A 193 -3.57 -6.04 -7.87
C TYR A 193 -4.53 -6.12 -9.05
N LEU A 194 -3.99 -6.05 -10.26
CA LEU A 194 -4.74 -6.39 -11.46
C LEU A 194 -4.27 -7.75 -12.00
N ASN A 195 -5.08 -8.78 -11.76
CA ASN A 195 -4.96 -10.11 -12.38
C ASN A 195 -6.31 -10.50 -12.99
N ASN A 196 -6.69 -9.84 -14.10
CA ASN A 196 -8.02 -9.86 -14.73
C ASN A 196 -9.17 -9.23 -13.91
N ARG A 197 -8.99 -9.05 -12.60
CA ARG A 197 -9.84 -8.24 -11.71
C ARG A 197 -8.95 -7.42 -10.79
N ILE A 198 -9.47 -6.29 -10.32
CA ILE A 198 -8.83 -5.49 -9.28
C ILE A 198 -9.18 -6.11 -7.93
N THR A 199 -8.16 -6.47 -7.16
CA THR A 199 -8.28 -7.02 -5.81
C THR A 199 -7.42 -6.18 -4.85
N VAL A 200 -7.95 -5.85 -3.67
CA VAL A 200 -7.20 -5.17 -2.60
C VAL A 200 -6.33 -6.22 -1.91
N LEU A 201 -5.05 -5.93 -1.72
CA LEU A 201 -4.19 -6.80 -0.93
C LEU A 201 -4.35 -6.47 0.54
N ASN A 202 -4.87 -7.43 1.31
CA ASN A 202 -4.73 -7.35 2.75
C ASN A 202 -3.32 -7.89 3.09
N LEU A 203 -2.35 -6.99 3.30
CA LEU A 203 -0.95 -7.33 3.63
C LEU A 203 -0.82 -8.09 4.97
N GLU A 204 -1.91 -8.31 5.70
CA GLU A 204 -1.96 -8.98 7.02
C GLU A 204 -1.46 -10.44 7.05
N ALA A 205 -1.09 -11.04 5.91
CA ALA A 205 -0.55 -12.40 5.85
C ALA A 205 0.69 -12.50 4.95
N GLY A 206 1.83 -11.98 5.43
CA GLY A 206 3.17 -12.46 5.05
C GLY A 206 3.62 -12.27 3.59
N MET A 207 2.86 -11.55 2.76
CA MET A 207 3.42 -10.98 1.53
C MET A 207 4.16 -9.70 1.91
N GLU A 208 5.45 -9.82 2.23
CA GLU A 208 6.30 -8.64 2.26
C GLU A 208 6.34 -8.06 0.84
N LEU A 209 5.78 -6.87 0.64
CA LEU A 209 6.33 -5.96 -0.35
C LEU A 209 7.73 -5.59 0.15
N LYS A 210 8.70 -6.47 -0.12
CA LYS A 210 10.07 -6.30 0.38
C LYS A 210 10.62 -4.96 -0.09
N ASP A 211 11.19 -4.26 0.87
CA ASP A 211 11.54 -2.85 0.85
C ASP A 211 11.96 -2.34 -0.53
N MET A 212 11.27 -1.28 -0.94
CA MET A 212 11.74 -0.35 -1.95
C MET A 212 12.88 0.52 -1.34
N GLU A 213 13.91 -0.10 -0.79
CA GLU A 213 15.03 0.57 -0.11
C GLU A 213 15.68 1.62 -1.04
N ARG A 214 15.76 2.87 -0.57
CA ARG A 214 16.54 3.93 -1.24
C ARG A 214 18.00 3.76 -0.84
N LEU A 215 18.89 3.64 -1.83
CA LEU A 215 20.35 3.53 -1.64
C LEU A 215 21.02 4.80 -1.09
N GLU A 216 20.26 5.84 -0.76
CA GLU A 216 20.79 7.13 -0.30
C GLU A 216 21.25 7.10 1.16
N ASP A 217 20.75 6.16 1.97
CA ASP A 217 21.00 6.12 3.43
C ASP A 217 22.13 5.15 3.85
N ALA A 218 22.75 4.44 2.90
CA ALA A 218 23.83 3.50 3.17
C ALA A 218 25.12 3.97 2.48
N VAL A 219 26.14 4.26 3.31
CA VAL A 219 27.57 4.35 2.99
C VAL A 219 28.16 5.79 2.90
N PRO A 220 28.98 6.22 3.88
CA PRO A 220 29.80 7.42 3.77
C PRO A 220 30.92 7.26 2.73
N ALA A 221 31.25 8.34 2.01
CA ALA A 221 32.32 8.35 1.02
C ALA A 221 33.69 8.02 1.66
N THR A 222 34.45 7.10 1.06
CA THR A 222 35.87 6.88 1.38
C THR A 222 36.71 7.13 0.13
N ASP A 223 37.88 7.74 0.33
CA ASP A 223 38.78 8.20 -0.74
C ASP A 223 39.38 7.04 -1.54
N GLY A 224 39.13 7.04 -2.85
CA GLY A 224 40.07 6.54 -3.87
C GLY A 224 39.88 5.11 -4.41
N GLY A 225 38.94 4.32 -3.92
CA GLY A 225 38.64 2.97 -4.46
C GLY A 225 37.35 2.92 -5.28
N GLU A 226 37.30 2.12 -6.35
CA GLU A 226 36.02 1.75 -6.97
C GLU A 226 35.15 1.05 -5.92
N GLN A 227 34.01 1.64 -5.60
CA GLN A 227 33.06 1.07 -4.65
C GLN A 227 31.96 0.33 -5.42
N THR A 228 31.87 -0.98 -5.20
CA THR A 228 30.73 -1.78 -5.65
C THR A 228 29.74 -1.92 -4.51
N VAL A 229 28.49 -1.51 -4.74
CA VAL A 229 27.39 -1.74 -3.81
C VAL A 229 26.44 -2.75 -4.44
N GLU A 230 26.12 -3.80 -3.68
CA GLU A 230 25.04 -4.68 -4.08
C GLU A 230 23.75 -3.86 -4.10
N ILE A 231 23.10 -3.78 -5.25
CA ILE A 231 21.85 -3.03 -5.39
C ILE A 231 20.84 -3.73 -4.50
N SER A 232 20.16 -3.04 -3.60
CA SER A 232 19.08 -3.65 -2.82
C SER A 232 17.97 -4.15 -3.76
N HIS A 233 17.41 -5.31 -3.44
CA HIS A 233 16.47 -6.02 -4.31
C HIS A 233 15.08 -6.05 -3.68
N PRO A 234 14.07 -5.39 -4.28
CA PRO A 234 12.70 -5.83 -4.08
C PRO A 234 12.58 -7.23 -4.74
N GLY A 235 11.92 -8.16 -4.06
CA GLY A 235 11.96 -9.61 -4.32
C GLY A 235 11.67 -10.12 -5.74
N ASN A 236 11.85 -11.44 -5.92
CA ASN A 236 11.64 -12.22 -7.15
C ASN A 236 12.38 -11.78 -8.42
N VAL A 237 13.62 -11.37 -8.21
CA VAL A 237 14.64 -11.47 -9.24
C VAL A 237 15.25 -12.89 -9.14
N PRO A 238 15.35 -13.67 -10.24
CA PRO A 238 16.13 -14.90 -10.24
C PRO A 238 17.49 -14.67 -9.60
N ALA A 239 17.93 -15.52 -8.66
CA ALA A 239 19.18 -15.32 -7.93
C ALA A 239 20.39 -15.10 -8.86
N GLU A 240 20.34 -15.67 -10.08
CA GLU A 240 21.33 -15.44 -11.13
C GLU A 240 21.35 -14.00 -11.66
N LEU A 241 20.18 -13.37 -11.80
CA LEU A 241 20.07 -11.96 -12.20
C LEU A 241 20.37 -10.99 -11.05
N VAL A 242 20.22 -11.42 -9.79
CA VAL A 242 20.70 -10.70 -8.60
C VAL A 242 22.22 -10.62 -8.62
N LYS A 243 22.88 -11.74 -8.91
CA LYS A 243 24.34 -11.81 -8.99
C LYS A 243 24.91 -11.08 -10.20
N ARG A 244 24.16 -11.02 -11.30
CA ARG A 244 24.65 -10.49 -12.59
C ARG A 244 24.90 -8.98 -12.59
N TYR A 245 24.11 -8.18 -11.89
CA TYR A 245 24.20 -6.71 -11.96
C TYR A 245 24.47 -6.09 -10.60
N VAL A 246 25.45 -5.19 -10.51
CA VAL A 246 25.76 -4.42 -9.28
C VAL A 246 25.88 -2.94 -9.58
N ALA A 247 25.57 -2.09 -8.60
CA ALA A 247 25.80 -0.66 -8.73
C ALA A 247 27.28 -0.42 -8.45
N VAL A 248 27.93 0.32 -9.33
CA VAL A 248 29.32 0.74 -9.18
C VAL A 248 29.37 2.25 -9.14
N LYS A 249 30.00 2.80 -8.09
CA LYS A 249 30.25 4.23 -7.99
C LYS A 249 31.59 4.53 -8.66
N THR A 250 31.56 5.29 -9.73
CA THR A 250 32.74 5.79 -10.44
C THR A 250 33.02 7.23 -10.04
N ALA A 251 34.16 7.79 -10.46
CA ALA A 251 34.47 9.22 -10.28
C ALA A 251 33.40 10.15 -10.87
N LYS A 252 32.62 9.67 -11.84
CA LYS A 252 31.58 10.44 -12.49
C LYS A 252 30.18 10.20 -11.92
N GLY A 253 29.99 9.20 -11.05
CA GLY A 253 28.68 8.87 -10.47
C GLY A 253 28.38 7.39 -10.49
N TRP A 254 27.15 7.04 -10.14
CA TRP A 254 26.69 5.65 -10.12
C TRP A 254 26.48 5.11 -11.53
N ASN A 255 26.82 3.83 -11.73
CA ASN A 255 26.55 3.06 -12.93
C ASN A 255 26.14 1.63 -12.56
N VAL A 256 25.72 0.84 -13.55
CA VAL A 256 25.47 -0.59 -13.37
C VAL A 256 26.62 -1.37 -13.99
N LEU A 257 27.21 -2.34 -13.30
CA LEU A 257 28.16 -3.29 -13.87
C LEU A 257 27.45 -4.62 -14.14
N ASP A 258 27.50 -5.11 -15.38
CA ASP A 258 27.17 -6.50 -15.70
C ASP A 258 28.39 -7.39 -15.42
N LYS A 259 28.35 -8.12 -14.31
CA LYS A 259 29.43 -9.01 -13.88
C LYS A 259 29.73 -10.12 -14.89
N SER A 260 28.75 -10.52 -15.71
CA SER A 260 28.98 -11.57 -16.71
C SER A 260 29.83 -11.08 -17.89
N SER A 261 29.67 -9.83 -18.29
CA SER A 261 30.42 -9.22 -19.40
C SER A 261 31.54 -8.29 -18.96
N GLN A 262 31.64 -8.01 -17.64
CA GLN A 262 32.52 -7.00 -17.06
C GLN A 262 32.32 -5.61 -17.70
N LYS A 263 31.12 -5.33 -18.21
CA LYS A 263 30.79 -4.09 -18.91
C LYS A 263 29.96 -3.19 -18.01
N VAL A 264 30.37 -1.92 -17.92
CA VAL A 264 29.55 -0.86 -17.32
C VAL A 264 28.42 -0.49 -18.26
N ILE A 265 27.20 -0.59 -17.76
CA ILE A 265 25.93 -0.25 -18.39
C ILE A 265 25.46 1.05 -17.74
N GLY A 266 25.54 2.11 -18.54
CA GLY A 266 25.23 3.47 -18.12
C GLY A 266 25.84 4.43 -19.12
N LYS A 267 25.07 5.47 -19.48
CA LYS A 267 25.55 6.51 -20.40
C LYS A 267 25.84 7.82 -19.70
N HIS A 268 25.42 7.93 -18.44
CA HIS A 268 25.48 9.16 -17.68
C HIS A 268 25.96 8.94 -16.26
N ASP A 269 26.20 10.09 -15.66
CA ASP A 269 26.64 10.30 -14.30
C ASP A 269 25.41 10.26 -13.40
N TYR A 270 24.98 9.05 -13.06
CA TYR A 270 23.75 8.87 -12.29
C TYR A 270 23.96 9.24 -10.82
N GLN A 271 22.98 9.94 -10.24
CA GLN A 271 22.96 10.30 -8.83
C GLN A 271 22.55 9.12 -7.95
N SER A 272 21.65 8.27 -8.44
CA SER A 272 21.28 7.02 -7.79
C SER A 272 20.75 6.00 -8.80
N ILE A 273 20.83 4.72 -8.44
CA ILE A 273 20.35 3.59 -9.22
C ILE A 273 19.60 2.68 -8.27
N LYS A 274 18.35 2.38 -8.57
CA LYS A 274 17.50 1.46 -7.82
C LYS A 274 17.01 0.36 -8.74
N ARG A 275 17.03 -0.89 -8.29
CA ARG A 275 16.51 -2.00 -9.08
C ARG A 275 15.00 -2.09 -8.92
N ILE A 276 14.28 -2.37 -10.01
CA ILE A 276 12.83 -2.61 -9.96
C ILE A 276 12.53 -4.06 -10.33
N ALA A 277 11.60 -4.67 -9.60
CA ALA A 277 11.30 -6.09 -9.63
C ALA A 277 10.76 -6.59 -10.99
N GLY A 278 10.97 -7.87 -11.27
CA GLY A 278 10.33 -8.62 -12.36
C GLY A 278 11.15 -8.79 -13.64
N ASN A 279 11.95 -7.80 -14.04
CA ASN A 279 12.85 -7.84 -15.20
C ASN A 279 14.03 -6.88 -14.96
N VAL A 280 15.20 -7.05 -15.60
CA VAL A 280 16.42 -6.24 -15.33
C VAL A 280 16.23 -4.79 -15.80
N TYR A 281 15.55 -4.02 -14.98
CA TYR A 281 15.39 -2.58 -15.11
C TYR A 281 15.93 -1.89 -13.88
N PHE A 282 16.62 -0.79 -14.14
CA PHE A 282 17.14 0.11 -13.15
C PHE A 282 16.34 1.40 -13.24
N LEU A 283 15.73 1.81 -12.13
CA LEU A 283 15.31 3.19 -11.94
C LEU A 283 16.55 4.01 -11.69
N VAL A 284 16.78 5.00 -12.53
CA VAL A 284 18.01 5.77 -12.53
C VAL A 284 17.65 7.24 -12.39
N THR A 285 18.32 7.92 -11.45
CA THR A 285 18.10 9.33 -11.19
C THR A 285 19.30 10.13 -11.65
N THR A 286 19.03 11.21 -12.38
CA THR A 286 20.00 12.24 -12.77
C THR A 286 19.61 13.57 -12.12
N ALA A 287 20.45 14.59 -12.23
CA ALA A 287 20.15 15.92 -11.71
C ALA A 287 18.85 16.56 -12.26
N SER A 288 18.34 16.09 -13.40
CA SER A 288 17.19 16.71 -14.10
C SER A 288 15.98 15.80 -14.25
N ARG A 289 16.15 14.48 -14.08
CA ARG A 289 15.08 13.49 -14.36
C ARG A 289 15.38 12.13 -13.75
N GLU A 290 14.31 11.38 -13.57
CA GLU A 290 14.31 9.94 -13.25
C GLU A 290 13.83 9.16 -14.47
N PHE A 291 14.39 7.99 -14.75
CA PHE A 291 13.94 7.13 -15.84
C PHE A 291 14.35 5.66 -15.65
N TYR A 292 13.79 4.78 -16.48
CA TYR A 292 14.16 3.37 -16.48
C TYR A 292 15.27 3.09 -17.49
N MET A 293 16.22 2.27 -17.10
CA MET A 293 17.28 1.76 -17.96
C MET A 293 17.22 0.24 -17.97
N ASP A 294 17.23 -0.38 -19.15
CA ASP A 294 17.35 -1.85 -19.24
C ASP A 294 18.80 -2.34 -19.14
N ALA A 295 18.96 -3.67 -19.11
CA ALA A 295 20.25 -4.35 -19.12
C ALA A 295 21.19 -3.99 -20.30
N ASN A 296 20.69 -3.36 -21.36
CA ASN A 296 21.49 -2.93 -22.51
C ASN A 296 21.84 -1.44 -22.46
N GLY A 297 21.43 -0.72 -21.40
CA GLY A 297 21.60 0.71 -21.28
C GLY A 297 20.65 1.51 -22.17
N LYS A 298 19.56 0.90 -22.63
CA LYS A 298 18.50 1.63 -23.33
C LYS A 298 17.65 2.34 -22.28
N GLU A 299 17.48 3.64 -22.48
CA GLU A 299 16.69 4.49 -21.61
C GLU A 299 15.24 4.51 -22.09
N TYR A 300 14.34 4.31 -21.14
CA TYR A 300 12.90 4.43 -21.32
C TYR A 300 12.51 5.71 -20.59
N ILE A 301 12.45 6.79 -21.37
CA ILE A 301 12.19 8.13 -20.89
C ILE A 301 10.81 8.14 -20.20
N VAL A 302 10.82 8.50 -18.92
CA VAL A 302 9.68 9.06 -18.20
C VAL A 302 9.25 10.30 -18.97
N ALA A 303 8.00 10.32 -19.47
CA ALA A 303 7.50 11.48 -20.20
C ALA A 303 7.74 12.73 -19.34
N ALA A 304 8.51 13.68 -19.90
CA ALA A 304 8.71 14.96 -19.25
C ALA A 304 7.33 15.67 -19.11
N PRO A 305 7.16 16.52 -18.08
CA PRO A 305 5.92 17.25 -17.81
C PRO A 305 5.22 17.84 -19.04
#